data_AF-A0AA96Q878-F1
#
_entry.id   AF-A0AA96Q878-F1
#
_cell.length_a   1.000
_cell.length_b   1.000
_cell.length_c   1.000
_cell.angle_alpha   90.00
_cell.angle_beta   90.00
_cell.angle_gamma   90.00
#
_symmetry.space_group_name_H-M   'P 1'
#
loop_
_entity.id
_entity.type
_entity.pdbx_description
1 polymer ?
#
loop_
_entity_poly.entity_id
_entity_poly.type
_entity_poly.pdbx_seq_one_letter_code
_entity_poly.pdbx_strand_id
1 'polypeptide(L)' 'MHVSRRYEILDIVDRVGGGDSFFGGLVYGLSHYEKDLDAALEFATAASCLKLGIPGDFNRVSAAEVEQLMKGVGAQIQR' A
#
# COMPACT_ATOMS: atom_id res chain seq x y z
N MET A 1 0.22 -15.54 13.21
CA MET A 1 1.35 -14.82 12.57
C MET A 1 0.81 -14.30 11.25
N HIS A 2 0.78 -12.97 11.06
CA HIS A 2 0.23 -12.34 9.86
C HIS A 2 1.37 -11.98 8.91
N VAL A 3 1.20 -12.23 7.61
CA VAL A 3 2.19 -11.96 6.59
C VAL A 3 1.43 -11.50 5.35
N SER A 4 1.78 -10.33 4.81
CA SER A 4 1.18 -9.88 3.55
C SER A 4 1.69 -10.70 2.38
N ARG A 5 0.99 -10.63 1.26
CA ARG A 5 1.47 -11.05 -0.05
C ARG A 5 2.75 -10.32 -0.40
N ARG A 6 3.53 -11.00 -1.24
CA ARG A 6 4.71 -10.43 -1.86
C ARG A 6 4.27 -9.65 -3.10
N TYR A 7 4.54 -8.35 -3.10
CA TYR A 7 4.34 -7.49 -4.25
C TYR A 7 5.68 -7.36 -4.97
N GLU A 8 5.72 -7.75 -6.25
CA GLU A 8 6.87 -7.49 -7.10
C GLU A 8 6.71 -6.10 -7.72
N ILE A 9 7.65 -5.22 -7.43
CA ILE A 9 7.69 -3.86 -7.95
C ILE A 9 8.87 -3.80 -8.91
N LEU A 10 8.57 -3.65 -10.19
CA LEU A 10 9.59 -3.63 -11.24
C LEU A 10 10.25 -2.26 -11.34
N ASP A 11 9.49 -1.19 -11.09
CA ASP A 11 9.95 0.19 -11.24
C ASP A 11 9.80 0.97 -9.93
N ILE A 12 10.89 1.08 -9.17
CA ILE A 12 10.96 1.96 -7.99
C ILE A 12 11.42 3.34 -8.45
N VAL A 13 10.55 4.33 -8.29
CA VAL A 13 10.83 5.74 -8.61
C VAL A 13 11.51 6.43 -7.43
N ASP A 14 10.99 6.25 -6.22
CA ASP A 14 11.54 6.85 -5.00
C ASP A 14 11.19 6.00 -3.77
N ARG A 15 12.20 5.66 -2.98
CA ARG A 15 12.05 4.85 -1.77
C ARG A 15 11.66 5.66 -0.53
N VAL A 16 11.85 6.98 -0.55
CA VAL A 16 11.57 7.83 0.61
C VAL A 16 10.05 7.86 0.87
N GLY A 17 9.67 7.84 2.15
CA GLY A 17 8.28 7.81 2.57
C GLY A 17 7.59 6.45 2.46
N GLY A 18 8.28 5.38 2.01
CA GLY A 18 7.69 4.04 1.91
C GLY A 18 7.27 3.47 3.28
N GLY A 19 8.08 3.70 4.32
CA GLY A 19 7.78 3.29 5.69
C GLY A 19 6.63 4.09 6.31
N ASP A 20 6.63 5.41 6.12
CA ASP A 20 5.54 6.28 6.59
C ASP A 20 4.22 5.93 5.90
N SER A 21 4.28 5.58 4.62
CA SER A 21 3.13 5.11 3.84
C SER A 21 2.61 3.77 4.35
N PHE A 22 3.50 2.84 4.71
CA PHE A 22 3.10 1.58 5.34
C PHE A 22 2.41 1.84 6.67
N PHE A 23 3.00 2.66 7.55
CA PHE A 23 2.43 2.92 8.87
C PHE A 23 1.09 3.67 8.78
N GLY A 24 1.00 4.69 7.93
CA GLY A 24 -0.26 5.40 7.66
C GLY A 24 -1.34 4.47 7.08
N GLY A 25 -0.95 3.58 6.16
CA GLY A 25 -1.82 2.54 5.62
C GLY A 25 -2.26 1.53 6.68
N LEU A 26 -1.40 1.18 7.64
CA LEU A 26 -1.75 0.28 8.74
C LEU A 26 -2.73 0.92 9.70
N VAL A 27 -2.54 2.19 10.08
CA VAL A 27 -3.51 2.93 10.91
C VAL A 27 -4.86 3.02 10.22
N TYR A 28 -4.87 3.33 8.92
CA TYR A 28 -6.08 3.33 8.11
C TYR A 28 -6.74 1.95 8.11
N GLY A 29 -5.97 0.90 7.82
CA GLY A 29 -6.46 -0.47 7.71
C GLY A 29 -7.02 -1.00 9.02
N LEU A 30 -6.34 -0.76 10.15
CA LEU A 30 -6.85 -1.14 11.48
C LEU A 30 -8.15 -0.41 11.84
N SER A 31 -8.37 0.79 11.31
CA SER A 31 -9.59 1.56 11.55
C SER A 31 -10.76 1.15 10.63
N HIS A 32 -10.48 0.58 9.44
CA HIS A 32 -11.50 0.28 8.41
C HIS A 32 -11.80 -1.21 8.25
N TYR A 33 -10.83 -2.09 8.56
CA TYR A 33 -10.99 -3.55 8.46
C TYR A 33 -11.25 -4.20 9.82
N GLU A 34 -11.50 -3.41 10.86
CA GLU A 34 -11.86 -3.80 12.24
C GLU A 34 -11.05 -4.97 12.83
N LYS A 35 -11.47 -6.21 12.53
CA LYS A 35 -10.92 -7.46 13.07
C LYS A 35 -10.13 -8.27 12.04
N ASP A 36 -10.15 -7.86 10.78
CA ASP A 36 -9.39 -8.48 9.72
C ASP A 36 -7.99 -7.86 9.67
N LEU A 37 -7.12 -8.39 10.53
CA LEU A 37 -5.71 -7.97 10.61
C LEU A 37 -4.94 -8.31 9.34
N ASP A 38 -5.36 -9.33 8.59
CA ASP A 38 -4.73 -9.68 7.30
C ASP A 38 -5.10 -8.63 6.25
N ALA A 39 -6.36 -8.20 6.17
CA ALA A 39 -6.78 -7.11 5.28
C ALA A 39 -6.12 -5.77 5.65
N ALA A 40 -6.01 -5.46 6.94
CA ALA A 40 -5.30 -4.26 7.40
C ALA A 40 -3.81 -4.29 7.01
N LEU A 41 -3.14 -5.43 7.15
CA LEU A 41 -1.75 -5.63 6.75
C LEU A 41 -1.59 -5.56 5.22
N GLU A 42 -2.52 -6.16 4.46
CA GLU A 42 -2.54 -6.09 3.01
C GLU A 42 -2.69 -4.66 2.50
N PHE A 43 -3.58 -3.87 3.10
CA PHE A 43 -3.77 -2.47 2.74
C PHE A 43 -2.49 -1.66 3.01
N ALA A 44 -1.87 -1.85 4.17
CA ALA A 44 -0.62 -1.18 4.54
C ALA A 44 0.51 -1.50 3.54
N THR A 45 0.69 -2.79 3.22
CA THR A 45 1.71 -3.22 2.26
C THR A 45 1.42 -2.67 0.87
N ALA A 46 0.18 -2.80 0.37
CA ALA A 46 -0.20 -2.31 -0.95
C ALA A 46 -0.02 -0.78 -1.08
N ALA A 47 -0.41 -0.01 -0.06
CA ALA A 47 -0.20 1.44 -0.02
C ALA A 47 1.28 1.83 -0.06
N SER A 48 2.13 1.09 0.66
CA SER A 48 3.59 1.26 0.62
C SER A 48 4.15 0.92 -0.74
N CYS A 49 3.70 -0.17 -1.37
CA CYS A 49 4.14 -0.57 -2.71
C CYS A 49 3.83 0.50 -3.76
N LEU A 50 2.61 1.05 -3.75
CA LEU A 50 2.24 2.12 -4.68
C LEU A 50 3.05 3.40 -4.45
N LYS A 51 3.34 3.74 -3.18
CA LYS A 51 4.19 4.91 -2.85
C LYS A 51 5.56 4.83 -3.53
N LEU A 52 6.14 3.64 -3.66
CA LEU A 52 7.47 3.47 -4.26
C LEU A 52 7.53 3.88 -5.74
N GLY A 53 6.38 3.99 -6.42
CA GLY A 53 6.25 4.52 -7.79
C GLY A 53 5.99 6.04 -7.88
N ILE A 54 5.96 6.76 -6.75
CA ILE A 54 5.63 8.20 -6.68
C ILE A 54 6.84 8.98 -6.16
N PRO A 55 7.29 10.05 -6.85
CA PRO A 55 8.41 10.87 -6.40
C PRO A 55 8.08 11.71 -5.16
N GLY A 56 9.07 11.86 -4.28
CA GLY A 56 8.96 12.63 -3.03
C GLY A 56 8.37 11.83 -1.88
N ASP A 57 8.21 12.44 -0.71
CA ASP A 57 7.99 11.69 0.53
C ASP A 57 6.51 11.30 0.78
N PHE A 58 5.57 12.10 0.27
CA PHE A 58 4.16 11.92 0.59
C PHE A 58 3.50 10.81 -0.22
N ASN A 59 2.68 10.01 0.46
CA ASN A 59 1.77 9.09 -0.23
C ASN A 59 0.61 9.87 -0.84
N ARG A 60 0.45 9.77 -2.16
CA ARG A 60 -0.62 10.42 -2.92
C ARG A 60 -1.62 9.43 -3.51
N VAL A 61 -1.58 8.18 -3.05
CA VAL A 61 -2.48 7.11 -3.49
C VAL A 61 -3.82 7.24 -2.77
N SER A 62 -4.90 6.97 -3.49
CA SER A 62 -6.23 6.85 -2.94
C SER A 62 -6.46 5.46 -2.34
N ALA A 63 -7.38 5.36 -1.37
CA ALA A 63 -7.77 4.05 -0.82
C ALA A 63 -8.30 3.10 -1.91
N ALA A 64 -8.99 3.63 -2.92
CA ALA A 64 -9.49 2.85 -4.04
C ALA A 64 -8.37 2.19 -4.87
N GLU A 65 -7.27 2.91 -5.14
CA GLU A 65 -6.10 2.35 -5.84
C GLU A 65 -5.42 1.26 -5.02
N VAL A 66 -5.32 1.46 -3.70
CA VAL A 66 -4.78 0.45 -2.78
C VAL A 66 -5.64 -0.81 -2.82
N GLU A 67 -6.96 -0.68 -2.74
CA GLU A 67 -7.90 -1.80 -2.82
C GLU A 67 -7.90 -2.51 -4.17
N GLN A 68 -7.68 -1.77 -5.27
CA GLN A 68 -7.51 -2.36 -6.60
C GLN A 68 -6.27 -3.23 -6.66
N LEU A 69 -5.14 -2.73 -6.13
CA LEU A 69 -3.91 -3.51 -6.02
C LEU A 69 -4.12 -4.74 -5.13
N MET A 70 -4.84 -4.60 -4.02
CA MET A 70 -5.19 -5.73 -3.15
C MET A 70 -6.02 -6.79 -3.88
N LYS A 71 -6.86 -6.42 -4.85
CA LYS A 71 -7.65 -7.36 -5.66
C LYS A 71 -6.84 -8.08 -6.74
N GLY A 72 -5.53 -7.80 -6.86
CA GLY A 72 -4.66 -8.39 -7.88
C GLY A 72 -4.79 -7.73 -9.25
N VAL A 73 -5.46 -6.59 -9.34
CA VAL A 73 -5.35 -5.72 -10.52
C VAL A 73 -3.97 -5.08 -10.44
N GLY A 74 -3.13 -5.31 -11.46
CA GLY A 74 -1.73 -4.92 -11.44
C GLY A 74 -1.53 -3.46 -11.03
N ALA A 75 -0.43 -3.18 -10.33
CA ALA A 75 -0.04 -1.85 -9.85
C ALA A 75 0.30 -0.90 -11.02
N GLN A 76 -0.69 -0.54 -11.83
CA GLN A 76 -0.59 0.65 -12.66
C GLN A 76 -1.18 1.79 -11.84
N ILE A 77 -0.30 2.64 -11.32
CA ILE A 77 -0.71 3.93 -10.76
C ILE A 77 -1.38 4.68 -11.91
N GLN A 78 -2.72 4.74 -11.89
CA GLN A 78 -3.48 5.45 -12.91
C GLN A 78 -3.24 6.94 -12.67
N ARG A 79 -2.51 7.56 -13.58
CA ARG A 79 -2.21 8.99 -13.55
C ARG A 79 -3.34 9.80 -14.16
#